data_AF-A0A7V7X4V2-F1
#
_entry.id   AF-A0A7V7X4V2-F1
#
_cell.length_a   1.000
_cell.length_b   1.000
_cell.length_c   1.000
_cell.angle_alpha   90.00
_cell.angle_beta   90.00
_cell.angle_gamma   90.00
#
_symmetry.space_group_name_H-M   'P 1'
#
loop_
_entity.id
_entity.type
_entity.pdbx_description
1 polymer ?
#
loop_
_entity_poly.entity_id
_entity_poly.type
_entity_poly.pdbx_seq_one_letter_code
_entity_poly.pdbx_strand_id
1 'polypeptide(L)'
;MTRINIFFVAFSMLYPVVSQATQLKAAEKMDTAIFQDSIVTSAADYVDIIKKIAWEIELLKDQYPQLRDFESSVYVDANNLSISYGYKTHRAVHQSGWTSGVPNPDDDGIWLYIDFHSPKSTKQIHTQPKMPALCIGEMQVSFLILEGDATPSIAPLVRDILKNNGIIKC
;
A
#
# COMPACT_ATOMS: atom_id res chain seq x y z
N MET A 1 53.71 -55.30 -10.14
CA MET A 1 52.56 -55.14 -9.23
C MET A 1 51.48 -56.16 -9.60
N THR A 2 50.54 -56.44 -8.68
CA THR A 2 49.89 -57.75 -8.44
C THR A 2 48.38 -57.52 -8.26
N ARG A 3 47.39 -58.27 -8.80
CA ARG A 3 47.27 -59.57 -9.55
C ARG A 3 46.12 -59.43 -10.60
N ILE A 4 45.97 -60.26 -11.65
CA ILE A 4 45.13 -61.49 -11.78
C ILE A 4 43.72 -61.38 -11.13
N ASN A 5 42.58 -61.88 -11.66
CA ASN A 5 42.10 -62.28 -13.00
C ASN A 5 40.62 -62.80 -12.86
N ILE A 6 39.82 -62.80 -13.94
CA ILE A 6 38.55 -63.57 -14.23
C ILE A 6 37.39 -63.69 -13.18
N PHE A 7 36.13 -63.50 -13.65
CA PHE A 7 35.04 -64.51 -13.79
C PHE A 7 33.60 -63.98 -13.61
N PHE A 8 32.78 -64.33 -14.61
CA PHE A 8 31.32 -64.29 -14.63
C PHE A 8 30.70 -65.25 -13.59
N VAL A 9 29.67 -64.82 -12.85
CA VAL A 9 28.55 -65.69 -12.43
C VAL A 9 27.27 -64.86 -12.41
N ALA A 10 26.23 -65.30 -13.09
CA ALA A 10 24.87 -64.78 -12.95
C ALA A 10 24.10 -65.64 -11.93
N PHE A 11 23.23 -65.02 -11.13
CA PHE A 11 22.26 -65.78 -10.32
C PHE A 11 20.93 -65.03 -10.22
N SER A 12 19.85 -65.73 -10.56
CA SER A 12 18.48 -65.21 -10.54
C SER A 12 17.65 -66.07 -9.59
N MET A 13 17.14 -65.46 -8.52
CA MET A 13 16.12 -66.03 -7.61
C MET A 13 15.42 -64.89 -6.84
N LEU A 14 14.18 -64.97 -6.31
CA LEU A 14 12.98 -65.78 -6.59
C LEU A 14 11.80 -65.13 -5.79
N TYR A 15 10.70 -64.72 -6.46
CA TYR A 15 9.35 -64.52 -5.88
C TYR A 15 9.17 -63.54 -4.67
N PRO A 16 7.98 -63.43 -4.02
CA PRO A 16 6.92 -62.53 -4.52
C PRO A 16 6.30 -61.63 -3.42
N VAL A 17 5.56 -60.58 -3.80
CA VAL A 17 4.51 -60.01 -2.93
C VAL A 17 3.24 -59.74 -3.75
N VAL A 18 2.15 -60.38 -3.35
CA VAL A 18 0.80 -60.23 -3.90
C VAL A 18 -0.01 -59.35 -2.96
N SER A 19 -0.77 -58.41 -3.56
CA SER A 19 -1.98 -57.76 -3.03
C SER A 19 -2.00 -57.28 -1.57
N GLN A 20 -2.02 -55.95 -1.41
CA GLN A 20 -2.95 -55.31 -0.47
C GLN A 20 -3.78 -54.25 -1.20
N ALA A 21 -4.83 -54.71 -1.88
CA ALA A 21 -6.04 -53.91 -1.94
C ALA A 21 -6.69 -53.88 -0.55
N THR A 22 -7.47 -52.82 -0.27
CA THR A 22 -8.17 -52.49 0.99
C THR A 22 -7.36 -51.62 1.96
N GLN A 23 -8.06 -50.61 2.50
CA GLN A 23 -7.61 -49.59 3.47
C GLN A 23 -6.86 -48.37 2.90
N LEU A 24 -7.64 -47.40 2.41
CA LEU A 24 -7.82 -46.13 3.12
C LEU A 24 -9.14 -45.46 2.68
N LYS A 25 -10.18 -45.62 3.52
CA LYS A 25 -11.40 -44.81 3.49
C LYS A 25 -11.13 -43.51 4.29
N ALA A 26 -11.96 -42.49 4.04
CA ALA A 26 -11.84 -41.13 4.56
C ALA A 26 -10.62 -40.38 3.98
N ALA A 27 -10.75 -39.26 3.26
CA ALA A 27 -11.80 -38.24 3.28
C ALA A 27 -11.99 -37.58 4.66
N GLU A 28 -10.88 -37.30 5.35
CA GLU A 28 -10.87 -36.24 6.33
C GLU A 28 -10.95 -34.88 5.63
N LYS A 29 -11.99 -34.12 5.97
CA LYS A 29 -12.04 -32.69 5.69
C LYS A 29 -10.88 -32.02 6.46
N MET A 30 -9.88 -31.52 5.74
CA MET A 30 -9.17 -30.35 6.25
C MET A 30 -10.08 -29.14 6.05
N ASP A 31 -10.86 -28.82 7.08
CA ASP A 31 -11.42 -27.48 7.23
C ASP A 31 -10.25 -26.50 7.38
N THR A 32 -9.80 -25.97 6.24
CA THR A 32 -8.86 -24.86 6.20
C THR A 32 -9.61 -23.61 6.65
N ALA A 33 -9.80 -23.51 7.96
CA ALA A 33 -10.17 -22.27 8.62
C ALA A 33 -9.02 -21.27 8.38
N ILE A 34 -9.16 -20.50 7.29
CA ILE A 34 -8.34 -19.32 7.08
C ILE A 34 -8.69 -18.38 8.24
N PHE A 35 -7.87 -18.40 9.27
CA PHE A 35 -7.79 -17.28 10.20
C PHE A 35 -7.45 -16.07 9.35
N GLN A 36 -8.44 -15.20 9.12
CA GLN A 36 -8.19 -13.81 8.79
C GLN A 36 -7.52 -13.23 10.03
N ASP A 37 -6.20 -13.34 10.07
CA ASP A 37 -5.38 -12.66 11.05
C ASP A 37 -5.62 -11.17 10.82
N SER A 38 -6.47 -10.60 11.66
CA SER A 38 -6.79 -9.19 11.64
C SER A 38 -5.57 -8.47 12.15
N ILE A 39 -4.60 -8.22 11.26
CA ILE A 39 -3.36 -7.51 11.57
C ILE A 39 -3.77 -6.16 12.13
N VAL A 40 -3.67 -6.04 13.46
CA VAL A 40 -3.93 -4.81 14.19
C VAL A 40 -2.80 -3.86 13.82
N THR A 41 -3.03 -3.03 12.81
CA THR A 41 -2.06 -2.05 12.33
C THR A 41 -1.72 -1.11 13.48
N SER A 42 -0.48 -1.19 13.95
CA SER A 42 0.02 -0.42 15.08
C SER A 42 0.36 1.01 14.68
N ALA A 43 0.58 1.87 15.68
CA ALA A 43 1.04 3.24 15.44
C ALA A 43 2.35 3.30 14.64
N ALA A 44 3.27 2.34 14.83
CA ALA A 44 4.51 2.26 14.06
C ALA A 44 4.23 1.90 12.59
N ASP A 45 3.34 0.94 12.34
CA ASP A 45 2.99 0.51 10.99
C ASP A 45 2.40 1.68 10.17
N TYR A 46 1.50 2.49 10.74
CA TYR A 46 0.97 3.67 10.05
C TYR A 46 2.06 4.70 9.70
N VAL A 47 3.06 4.89 10.56
CA VAL A 47 4.19 5.79 10.30
C VAL A 47 5.04 5.27 9.14
N ASP A 48 5.30 3.97 9.06
CA ASP A 48 6.11 3.41 7.98
C ASP A 48 5.33 3.31 6.66
N ILE A 49 4.02 3.06 6.72
CA ILE A 49 3.13 3.11 5.54
C ILE A 49 3.08 4.53 4.94
N ILE A 50 2.92 5.58 5.75
CA ILE A 50 2.85 6.95 5.20
C ILE A 50 4.21 7.42 4.64
N LYS A 51 5.33 7.04 5.26
CA LYS A 51 6.67 7.25 4.68
C LYS A 51 6.83 6.53 3.34
N LYS A 52 6.35 5.28 3.23
CA LYS A 52 6.41 4.48 1.99
C LYS A 52 5.58 5.13 0.88
N ILE A 53 4.37 5.61 1.19
CA ILE A 53 3.53 6.37 0.26
C ILE A 53 4.23 7.64 -0.22
N ALA A 54 4.83 8.41 0.70
CA ALA A 54 5.58 9.60 0.31
C ALA A 54 6.79 9.27 -0.58
N TRP A 55 7.56 8.23 -0.25
CA TRP A 55 8.66 7.79 -1.09
C TRP A 55 8.20 7.35 -2.49
N GLU A 56 7.08 6.61 -2.60
CA GLU A 56 6.51 6.22 -3.90
C GLU A 56 6.00 7.43 -4.71
N ILE A 57 5.50 8.49 -4.05
CA ILE A 57 5.16 9.77 -4.70
C ILE A 57 6.42 10.49 -5.18
N GLU A 58 7.51 10.46 -4.40
CA GLU A 58 8.78 11.08 -4.78
C GLU A 58 9.40 10.45 -6.04
N LEU A 59 9.21 9.14 -6.27
CA LEU A 59 9.63 8.47 -7.51
C LEU A 59 8.93 8.99 -8.78
N LEU A 60 7.83 9.75 -8.65
CA LEU A 60 7.13 10.34 -9.80
C LEU A 60 7.83 11.61 -10.34
N LYS A 61 8.83 12.16 -9.62
CA LYS A 61 9.58 13.38 -9.98
C LYS A 61 9.99 13.48 -11.44
N ASP A 62 10.58 12.41 -11.99
CA ASP A 62 11.15 12.41 -13.34
C ASP A 62 10.11 12.58 -14.45
N GLN A 63 8.83 12.29 -14.16
CA GLN A 63 7.71 12.37 -15.11
C GLN A 63 6.79 13.58 -14.84
N TYR A 64 6.82 14.13 -13.63
CA TYR A 64 5.89 15.16 -13.16
C TYR A 64 6.65 16.37 -12.58
N PRO A 65 6.95 17.39 -13.41
CA PRO A 65 7.78 18.53 -13.01
C PRO A 65 7.26 19.30 -11.79
N GLN A 66 5.96 19.26 -11.52
CA GLN A 66 5.36 19.87 -10.33
C GLN A 66 5.73 19.16 -9.01
N LEU A 67 6.29 17.95 -9.06
CA LEU A 67 6.83 17.21 -7.91
C LEU A 67 8.35 17.37 -7.74
N ARG A 68 9.04 18.12 -8.62
CA ARG A 68 10.52 18.22 -8.61
C ARG A 68 11.10 18.60 -7.23
N ASP A 69 10.38 19.44 -6.48
CA ASP A 69 10.78 19.99 -5.19
C ASP A 69 10.21 19.15 -4.00
N PHE A 70 9.48 18.06 -4.25
CA PHE A 70 8.86 17.20 -3.23
C PHE A 70 9.86 16.22 -2.60
N GLU A 71 10.34 16.47 -1.39
CA GLU A 71 11.17 15.50 -0.65
C GLU A 71 10.36 14.75 0.41
N SER A 72 10.33 13.42 0.33
CA SER A 72 9.56 12.57 1.27
C SER A 72 10.03 12.72 2.72
N SER A 73 11.30 13.03 2.93
CA SER A 73 11.89 13.36 4.24
C SER A 73 11.44 14.70 4.82
N VAL A 74 10.96 15.63 3.99
CA VAL A 74 10.58 17.01 4.37
C VAL A 74 9.07 17.14 4.55
N TYR A 75 8.28 16.54 3.65
CA TYR A 75 6.83 16.74 3.60
C TYR A 75 6.00 15.70 4.36
N VAL A 76 6.64 14.68 4.97
CA VAL A 76 5.99 13.74 5.90
C VAL A 76 6.06 14.26 7.33
N ASP A 77 4.91 14.60 7.90
CA ASP A 77 4.74 14.74 9.34
C ASP A 77 4.34 13.38 9.94
N ALA A 78 5.33 12.66 10.46
CA ALA A 78 5.13 11.36 11.11
C ALA A 78 4.36 11.44 12.44
N ASN A 79 4.29 12.62 13.10
CA ASN A 79 3.56 12.78 14.35
C ASN A 79 2.06 12.97 14.10
N ASN A 80 1.72 13.70 13.03
CA ASN A 80 0.33 13.91 12.60
C ASN A 80 -0.17 12.87 11.59
N LEU A 81 0.69 11.93 11.17
CA LEU A 81 0.43 10.98 10.08
C LEU A 81 -0.12 11.69 8.83
N SER A 82 0.59 12.72 8.35
CA SER A 82 0.18 13.48 7.16
C SER A 82 1.33 13.79 6.20
N ILE A 83 1.01 13.84 4.90
CA ILE A 83 1.82 14.42 3.82
C ILE A 83 1.12 15.70 3.38
N SER A 84 1.85 16.82 3.31
CA SER A 84 1.32 18.09 2.81
C SER A 84 2.33 18.82 1.94
N TYR A 85 2.04 18.95 0.65
CA TYR A 85 2.92 19.58 -0.34
C TYR A 85 2.18 20.64 -1.14
N GLY A 86 2.88 21.73 -1.47
CA GLY A 86 2.40 22.78 -2.36
C GLY A 86 3.53 23.24 -3.28
N TYR A 87 3.28 23.16 -4.58
CA TYR A 87 4.15 23.70 -5.62
C TYR A 87 3.38 24.75 -6.40
N LYS A 88 3.95 25.96 -6.53
CA LYS A 88 3.30 27.12 -7.14
C LYS A 88 1.86 27.30 -6.63
N THR A 89 1.74 27.43 -5.32
CA THR A 89 0.47 27.69 -4.64
C THR A 89 0.48 29.08 -4.03
N HIS A 90 -0.60 29.83 -4.23
CA HIS A 90 -0.85 31.07 -3.52
C HIS A 90 -1.83 30.86 -2.35
N ARG A 91 -1.90 31.85 -1.46
CA ARG A 91 -2.84 31.83 -0.33
C ARG A 91 -4.27 31.84 -0.86
N ALA A 92 -5.15 31.02 -0.26
CA ALA A 92 -6.58 31.04 -0.54
C ALA A 92 -7.14 32.47 -0.52
N VAL A 93 -7.86 32.83 -1.58
CA VAL A 93 -8.57 34.12 -1.66
C VAL A 93 -9.93 34.04 -0.93
N HIS A 94 -10.48 32.83 -0.75
CA HIS A 94 -11.75 32.61 -0.07
C HIS A 94 -11.63 32.75 1.46
N GLN A 95 -12.56 33.51 2.06
CA GLN A 95 -12.52 33.88 3.48
C GLN A 95 -13.41 33.00 4.40
N SER A 96 -14.07 31.97 3.86
CA SER A 96 -14.99 31.13 4.62
C SER A 96 -15.01 29.68 4.15
N GLY A 97 -15.52 28.79 5.00
CA GLY A 97 -15.51 27.34 4.76
C GLY A 97 -14.16 26.68 5.03
N TRP A 98 -14.12 25.35 4.96
CA TRP A 98 -12.91 24.57 5.24
C TRP A 98 -11.80 24.80 4.19
N THR A 99 -12.18 25.23 2.99
CA THR A 99 -11.28 25.60 1.89
C THR A 99 -10.52 26.90 2.13
N SER A 100 -10.94 27.75 3.07
CA SER A 100 -10.26 29.03 3.36
C SER A 100 -8.82 28.89 3.88
N GLY A 101 -8.45 27.69 4.37
CA GLY A 101 -7.08 27.34 4.76
C GLY A 101 -6.30 26.54 3.72
N VAL A 102 -6.92 26.17 2.59
CA VAL A 102 -6.33 25.30 1.57
C VAL A 102 -5.58 26.12 0.53
N PRO A 103 -4.27 25.89 0.30
CA PRO A 103 -3.52 26.56 -0.76
C PRO A 103 -4.18 26.38 -2.14
N ASN A 104 -4.27 27.47 -2.90
CA ASN A 104 -4.80 27.41 -4.26
C ASN A 104 -3.61 27.31 -5.23
N PRO A 105 -3.54 26.28 -6.10
CA PRO A 105 -2.49 26.20 -7.12
C PRO A 105 -2.66 27.30 -8.18
N ASP A 106 -1.53 27.73 -8.74
CA ASP A 106 -1.47 28.42 -10.03
C ASP A 106 -1.77 27.42 -11.17
N ASP A 107 -1.94 27.87 -12.42
CA ASP A 107 -2.28 27.01 -13.57
C ASP A 107 -1.33 25.81 -13.75
N ASP A 108 -0.03 25.98 -13.48
CA ASP A 108 0.98 24.92 -13.49
C ASP A 108 1.43 24.47 -12.08
N GLY A 109 0.58 24.71 -11.08
CA GLY A 109 0.77 24.37 -9.68
C GLY A 109 -0.02 23.13 -9.20
N ILE A 110 0.37 22.64 -8.02
CA ILE A 110 -0.33 21.54 -7.34
C ILE A 110 -0.33 21.77 -5.82
N TRP A 111 -1.44 21.44 -5.18
CA TRP A 111 -1.50 21.17 -3.74
C TRP A 111 -1.92 19.72 -3.50
N LEU A 112 -1.17 19.01 -2.66
CA LEU A 112 -1.39 17.61 -2.32
C LEU A 112 -1.44 17.46 -0.80
N TYR A 113 -2.51 16.84 -0.31
CA TYR A 113 -2.67 16.52 1.11
C TYR A 113 -3.19 15.09 1.30
N ILE A 114 -2.46 14.30 2.08
CA ILE A 114 -2.84 12.96 2.51
C ILE A 114 -2.72 12.93 4.03
N ASP A 115 -3.70 12.39 4.74
CA ASP A 115 -3.58 12.18 6.19
C ASP A 115 -4.29 10.91 6.67
N PHE A 116 -3.78 10.31 7.73
CA PHE A 116 -4.44 9.23 8.46
C PHE A 116 -4.96 9.77 9.79
N HIS A 117 -6.26 9.72 10.00
CA HIS A 117 -6.91 10.24 11.21
C HIS A 117 -7.91 9.26 11.81
N SER A 118 -8.14 9.42 13.12
CA SER A 118 -9.23 8.73 13.81
C SER A 118 -10.58 9.05 13.14
N PRO A 119 -11.47 8.05 12.96
CA PRO A 119 -12.85 8.27 12.50
C PRO A 119 -13.66 9.25 13.37
N LYS A 120 -13.20 9.54 14.59
CA LYS A 120 -13.81 10.48 15.54
C LYS A 120 -13.22 11.90 15.47
N SER A 121 -12.36 12.17 14.48
CA SER A 121 -11.64 13.44 14.40
C SER A 121 -12.57 14.63 14.12
N THR A 122 -12.35 15.73 14.83
CA THR A 122 -13.14 16.97 14.74
C THR A 122 -12.48 18.04 13.86
N LYS A 123 -11.34 17.77 13.19
CA LYS A 123 -10.73 18.73 12.28
C LYS A 123 -11.68 19.02 11.11
N GLN A 124 -11.88 20.29 10.78
CA GLN A 124 -12.82 20.72 9.74
C GLN A 124 -12.53 20.08 8.37
N ILE A 125 -11.25 19.87 8.04
CA ILE A 125 -10.81 19.20 6.80
C ILE A 125 -11.30 17.75 6.67
N HIS A 126 -11.61 17.06 7.78
CA HIS A 126 -12.15 15.69 7.78
C HIS A 126 -13.67 15.63 7.66
N THR A 127 -14.37 16.76 7.84
CA THR A 127 -15.85 16.85 7.74
C THR A 127 -16.35 16.95 6.30
N GLN A 128 -15.45 16.85 5.31
CA GLN A 128 -15.81 16.82 3.90
C GLN A 128 -16.61 15.55 3.54
N PRO A 129 -17.59 15.64 2.62
CA PRO A 129 -18.23 14.46 2.04
C PRO A 129 -17.21 13.63 1.24
N LYS A 130 -16.79 12.48 1.78
CA LYS A 130 -15.86 11.55 1.11
C LYS A 130 -16.64 10.50 0.32
N MET A 131 -16.46 10.45 -1.00
CA MET A 131 -17.14 9.49 -1.89
C MET A 131 -16.14 8.84 -2.88
N PRO A 132 -15.68 7.59 -2.64
CA PRO A 132 -15.87 6.80 -1.42
C PRO A 132 -15.06 7.33 -0.24
N ALA A 133 -15.42 6.94 0.99
CA ALA A 133 -14.51 7.05 2.12
C ALA A 133 -13.36 6.05 1.95
N LEU A 134 -12.15 6.45 2.37
CA LEU A 134 -10.95 5.61 2.32
C LEU A 134 -10.46 5.31 3.75
N CYS A 135 -10.01 4.08 3.97
CA CYS A 135 -9.63 3.54 5.26
C CYS A 135 -8.34 2.71 5.16
N ILE A 136 -7.58 2.68 6.26
CA ILE A 136 -6.46 1.75 6.48
C ILE A 136 -6.44 1.33 7.95
N GLY A 137 -6.55 0.02 8.21
CA GLY A 137 -6.80 -0.48 9.56
C GLY A 137 -8.04 0.17 10.19
N GLU A 138 -7.88 0.80 11.35
CA GLU A 138 -8.93 1.55 12.06
C GLU A 138 -8.97 3.04 11.69
N MET A 139 -8.03 3.51 10.87
CA MET A 139 -7.86 4.92 10.52
C MET A 139 -8.63 5.26 9.23
N GLN A 140 -9.24 6.44 9.21
CA GLN A 140 -9.70 7.04 7.96
C GLN A 140 -8.56 7.76 7.27
N VAL A 141 -8.62 7.80 5.94
CA VAL A 141 -7.68 8.52 5.09
C VAL A 141 -8.40 9.74 4.50
N SER A 142 -7.75 10.91 4.52
CA SER A 142 -8.05 11.97 3.55
C SER A 142 -7.07 11.84 2.40
N PHE A 143 -7.56 12.00 1.18
CA PHE A 143 -6.73 12.28 0.02
C PHE A 143 -7.37 13.45 -0.71
N LEU A 144 -6.69 14.60 -0.66
CA LEU A 144 -7.09 15.84 -1.30
C LEU A 144 -5.98 16.24 -2.26
N ILE A 145 -6.37 16.66 -3.45
CA ILE A 145 -5.46 17.11 -4.48
C ILE A 145 -6.15 18.22 -5.27
N LEU A 146 -5.45 19.32 -5.46
CA LEU A 146 -5.82 20.43 -6.33
C LEU A 146 -4.70 20.60 -7.35
N GLU A 147 -5.04 20.55 -8.62
CA GLU A 147 -4.12 20.67 -9.75
C GLU A 147 -4.59 21.87 -10.57
N GLY A 148 -3.67 22.73 -11.01
CA GLY A 148 -4.01 23.82 -11.93
C GLY A 148 -4.38 23.31 -13.33
N ASP A 149 -5.10 24.12 -14.11
CA ASP A 149 -5.65 23.71 -15.42
C ASP A 149 -4.60 23.27 -16.45
N ALA A 150 -3.33 23.70 -16.31
CA ALA A 150 -2.19 23.31 -17.15
C ALA A 150 -1.30 22.23 -16.52
N THR A 151 -1.67 21.69 -15.35
CA THR A 151 -0.87 20.72 -14.59
C THR A 151 -1.19 19.27 -15.01
N PRO A 152 -0.19 18.45 -15.41
CA PRO A 152 -0.42 17.04 -15.73
C PRO A 152 -0.88 16.27 -14.49
N SER A 153 -2.10 15.72 -14.49
CA SER A 153 -2.67 15.09 -13.29
C SER A 153 -1.88 13.89 -12.79
N ILE A 154 -1.56 13.89 -11.49
CA ILE A 154 -1.01 12.74 -10.75
C ILE A 154 -2.09 12.02 -9.92
N ALA A 155 -3.30 12.59 -9.79
CA ALA A 155 -4.35 12.05 -8.95
C ALA A 155 -4.65 10.55 -9.16
N PRO A 156 -4.64 9.98 -10.40
CA PRO A 156 -4.79 8.54 -10.60
C PRO A 156 -3.62 7.72 -10.02
N LEU A 157 -2.38 8.15 -10.26
CA LEU A 157 -1.18 7.46 -9.77
C LEU A 157 -1.11 7.45 -8.24
N VAL A 158 -1.45 8.59 -7.61
CA VAL A 158 -1.50 8.67 -6.14
C VAL A 158 -2.59 7.75 -5.57
N ARG A 159 -3.74 7.58 -6.25
CA ARG A 159 -4.76 6.59 -5.83
C ARG A 159 -4.26 5.15 -5.94
N ASP A 160 -3.51 4.82 -6.99
CA ASP A 160 -2.93 3.49 -7.15
C ASP A 160 -1.82 3.24 -6.11
N ILE A 161 -0.97 4.22 -5.81
CA ILE A 161 -0.02 4.18 -4.69
C ILE A 161 -0.75 3.92 -3.37
N LEU A 162 -1.80 4.70 -3.04
CA LEU A 162 -2.58 4.50 -1.82
C LEU A 162 -3.15 3.06 -1.75
N LYS A 163 -3.77 2.58 -2.83
CA LYS A 163 -4.32 1.22 -2.93
C LYS A 163 -3.26 0.14 -2.75
N ASN A 164 -2.09 0.29 -3.37
CA ASN A 164 -0.97 -0.65 -3.27
C ASN A 164 -0.35 -0.68 -1.87
N ASN A 165 -0.57 0.36 -1.06
CA ASN A 165 -0.18 0.43 0.35
C ASN A 165 -1.33 0.04 1.32
N GLY A 166 -2.37 -0.62 0.83
CA GLY A 166 -3.45 -1.17 1.65
C GLY A 166 -4.57 -0.18 2.01
N ILE A 167 -4.57 1.04 1.45
CA ILE A 167 -5.71 1.94 1.59
C ILE A 167 -6.85 1.40 0.73
N ILE A 168 -7.97 1.05 1.38
CA ILE A 168 -9.16 0.52 0.73
C ILE A 168 -10.34 1.46 0.93
N LYS A 169 -11.44 1.18 0.23
CA LYS A 169 -12.73 1.82 0.54
C LYS A 169 -13.22 1.36 1.92
N CYS A 170 -13.75 2.31 2.71
CA CYS A 170 -14.71 2.03 3.78
C CYS A 170 -16.12 1.80 3.17
#